data_AF-A0A7W5YC57-F1
#
_entry.id   AF-A0A7W5YC57-F1
#
_cell.length_a   1.000
_cell.length_b   1.000
_cell.length_c   1.000
_cell.angle_alpha   90.00
_cell.angle_beta   90.00
_cell.angle_gamma   90.00
#
_symmetry.space_group_name_H-M   'P 1'
#
loop_
_entity.id
_entity.type
_entity.pdbx_description
1 polymer ?
#
loop_
_entity_poly.entity_id
_entity_poly.type
_entity_poly.pdbx_seq_one_letter_code
_entity_poly.pdbx_strand_id
1 'polypeptide(L)'
;MDELIAFLRERLDEDERAAQAGHPTRRSAGRELREVEAKRRILDELESFVADAEYLPQDERNADTATAFGIVRLLAMPYDDHDDFREEWKP
;
A
#
# COMPACT_ATOMS: atom_id res chain seq x y z
N MET A 1 -10.49 -4.65 3.03
CA MET A 1 -9.60 -3.76 2.24
C MET A 1 -9.02 -2.71 3.17
N ASP A 2 -9.87 -2.02 3.92
CA ASP A 2 -9.51 -0.98 4.89
C ASP A 2 -8.44 -1.42 5.89
N GLU A 3 -8.55 -2.63 6.46
CA GLU A 3 -7.54 -3.13 7.42
C GLU A 3 -6.16 -3.37 6.79
N LEU A 4 -6.12 -3.83 5.53
CA LEU A 4 -4.88 -4.03 4.79
C LEU A 4 -4.26 -2.68 4.38
N ILE A 5 -5.09 -1.71 4.01
CA ILE A 5 -4.63 -0.34 3.72
C ILE A 5 -4.09 0.32 4.99
N ALA A 6 -4.78 0.16 6.13
CA ALA A 6 -4.32 0.66 7.42
C ALA A 6 -2.96 0.06 7.81
N PHE A 7 -2.81 -1.26 7.69
CA PHE A 7 -1.55 -1.96 7.88
C PHE A 7 -0.43 -1.37 7.01
N LEU A 8 -0.69 -1.22 5.69
CA LEU A 8 0.29 -0.64 4.77
C LEU A 8 0.67 0.80 5.12
N ARG A 9 -0.29 1.64 5.50
CA ARG A 9 -0.01 3.02 5.92
C ARG A 9 0.92 3.04 7.13
N GLU A 10 0.68 2.18 8.11
CA GLU A 10 1.55 2.06 9.29
C GLU A 10 2.96 1.59 8.94
N ARG A 11 3.10 0.58 8.06
CA ARG A 11 4.42 0.10 7.60
C ARG A 11 5.18 1.16 6.81
N LEU A 12 4.49 1.93 5.98
CA LEU A 12 5.09 3.04 5.25
C LEU A 12 5.56 4.16 6.19
N ASP A 13 4.84 4.41 7.29
CA ASP A 13 5.28 5.35 8.33
C ASP A 13 6.51 4.83 9.10
N GLU A 14 6.64 3.51 9.28
CA GLU A 14 7.85 2.87 9.82
C GLU A 14 9.05 3.00 8.88
N ASP A 15 8.86 2.66 7.61
CA ASP A 15 9.90 2.75 6.58
C ASP A 15 10.42 4.19 6.44
N GLU A 16 9.51 5.18 6.46
CA GLU A 16 9.90 6.60 6.46
C GLU A 16 10.74 6.95 7.70
N ARG A 17 10.30 6.53 8.90
CA ARG A 17 11.05 6.79 10.14
C ARG A 17 12.44 6.13 10.09
N ALA A 18 12.55 4.92 9.59
CA ALA A 18 13.83 4.21 9.44
C ALA A 18 14.76 4.93 8.45
N ALA A 19 14.23 5.35 7.29
CA ALA A 19 14.98 6.10 6.28
C ALA A 19 15.48 7.46 6.82
N GLN A 20 14.68 8.14 7.64
CA GLN A 20 15.06 9.39 8.30
C GLN A 20 16.10 9.17 9.42
N ALA A 21 15.99 8.07 10.17
CA ALA A 21 16.79 7.81 11.36
C ALA A 21 18.21 7.29 11.08
N GLY A 22 18.49 6.65 9.95
CA GLY A 22 19.82 6.06 9.80
C GLY A 22 20.17 5.43 8.48
N HIS A 23 20.24 6.21 7.39
CA HIS A 23 20.76 5.70 6.12
C HIS A 23 22.21 6.10 5.79
N PRO A 24 23.07 5.12 5.37
CA PRO A 24 24.53 5.24 5.30
C PRO A 24 25.06 6.20 4.23
N THR A 25 24.18 6.76 3.38
CA THR A 25 24.45 7.95 2.58
C THR A 25 23.16 8.75 2.37
N ARG A 26 23.24 10.09 2.28
CA ARG A 26 22.09 10.97 1.97
C ARG A 26 21.35 10.56 0.69
N ARG A 27 22.03 9.93 -0.28
CA ARG A 27 21.44 9.49 -1.56
C ARG A 27 20.49 8.31 -1.41
N SER A 28 20.80 7.33 -0.55
CA SER A 28 19.91 6.19 -0.33
C SER A 28 18.65 6.61 0.44
N ALA A 29 18.79 7.44 1.48
CA ALA A 29 17.63 7.94 2.25
C ALA A 29 16.63 8.68 1.34
N GLY A 30 17.13 9.52 0.42
CA GLY A 30 16.27 10.22 -0.52
C GLY A 30 15.55 9.31 -1.52
N ARG A 31 16.08 8.12 -1.83
CA ARG A 31 15.41 7.14 -2.69
C ARG A 31 14.27 6.46 -1.93
N GLU A 32 14.52 6.01 -0.70
CA GLU A 32 13.52 5.35 0.14
C GLU A 32 12.32 6.25 0.43
N LEU A 33 12.56 7.51 0.81
CA LEU A 33 11.46 8.46 1.05
C LEU A 33 10.60 8.68 -0.21
N ARG A 34 11.21 8.67 -1.41
CA ARG A 34 10.45 8.77 -2.67
C ARG A 34 9.66 7.50 -2.97
N GLU A 35 10.16 6.33 -2.58
CA GLU A 35 9.42 5.07 -2.72
C GLU A 35 8.24 5.00 -1.76
N VAL A 36 8.43 5.39 -0.49
CA VAL A 36 7.35 5.50 0.49
C VAL A 36 6.26 6.45 -0.01
N GLU A 37 6.65 7.64 -0.45
CA GLU A 37 5.73 8.63 -1.02
C GLU A 37 4.99 8.08 -2.26
N ALA A 38 5.70 7.40 -3.16
CA ALA A 38 5.07 6.79 -4.33
C ALA A 38 4.03 5.73 -3.94
N LYS A 39 4.33 4.88 -2.95
CA LYS A 39 3.39 3.87 -2.45
C LYS A 39 2.19 4.50 -1.76
N ARG A 40 2.36 5.57 -0.98
CA ARG A 40 1.23 6.33 -0.38
C ARG A 40 0.29 6.87 -1.46
N ARG A 41 0.84 7.50 -2.50
CA ARG A 41 0.02 7.98 -3.63
C ARG A 41 -0.70 6.84 -4.33
N ILE A 42 -0.06 5.70 -4.53
CA ILE A 42 -0.76 4.53 -5.11
C ILE A 42 -1.94 4.14 -4.23
N LEU A 43 -1.79 4.11 -2.90
CA LEU A 43 -2.91 3.81 -2.00
C LEU A 43 -4.04 4.85 -2.10
N ASP A 44 -3.71 6.14 -2.10
CA ASP A 44 -4.70 7.21 -2.24
C ASP A 44 -5.45 7.12 -3.59
N GLU A 45 -4.75 6.83 -4.69
CA GLU A 45 -5.34 6.63 -6.02
C GLU A 45 -6.23 5.38 -6.07
N LEU A 46 -5.84 4.29 -5.41
CA LEU A 46 -6.65 3.07 -5.34
C LEU A 46 -7.91 3.27 -4.49
N GLU A 47 -7.83 4.02 -3.39
CA GLU A 47 -8.99 4.41 -2.59
C GLU A 47 -9.95 5.28 -3.39
N SER A 48 -9.43 6.27 -4.13
CA SER A 48 -10.24 7.09 -5.04
C SER A 48 -10.88 6.24 -6.14
N PHE A 49 -10.12 5.33 -6.75
CA PHE A 49 -10.60 4.44 -7.80
C PHE A 49 -11.75 3.53 -7.32
N VAL A 50 -11.63 2.96 -6.11
CA VAL A 50 -12.70 2.14 -5.51
C VAL A 50 -13.93 2.99 -5.15
N ALA A 51 -13.73 4.22 -4.66
CA ALA A 51 -14.82 5.14 -4.38
C ALA A 51 -15.59 5.55 -5.66
N ASP A 52 -14.88 5.83 -6.75
CA ASP A 52 -15.50 6.17 -8.03
C ASP A 52 -16.29 4.99 -8.62
N ALA A 53 -15.83 3.76 -8.40
CA ALA A 53 -16.51 2.55 -8.82
C ALA A 53 -17.88 2.32 -8.13
N GLU A 54 -18.17 3.01 -7.01
CA GLU A 54 -19.45 2.89 -6.29
C GLU A 54 -20.66 3.21 -7.18
N TYR A 55 -20.48 4.06 -8.20
CA TYR A 55 -21.53 4.49 -9.12
C TYR A 55 -21.68 3.60 -10.36
N LEU A 56 -20.83 2.58 -10.52
CA LEU A 56 -20.84 1.68 -11.68
C LEU A 56 -21.84 0.52 -11.49
N PRO A 57 -22.25 -0.13 -12.60
CA PRO A 57 -22.90 -1.43 -12.54
C PRO A 57 -22.12 -2.43 -11.67
N GLN A 58 -22.84 -3.33 -10.99
CA GLN A 58 -22.25 -4.21 -9.97
C GLN A 58 -21.10 -5.07 -10.50
N ASP A 59 -21.19 -5.57 -11.74
CA ASP A 59 -20.18 -6.39 -12.38
C ASP A 59 -18.89 -5.60 -12.68
N GLU A 60 -19.02 -4.37 -13.19
CA GLU A 60 -17.89 -3.46 -13.39
C GLU A 60 -17.24 -3.08 -12.04
N ARG A 61 -18.05 -2.68 -11.05
CA ARG A 61 -17.57 -2.37 -9.69
C ARG A 61 -16.79 -3.53 -9.08
N ASN A 62 -17.28 -4.76 -9.23
CA ASN A 62 -16.61 -5.94 -8.68
C ASN A 62 -15.24 -6.19 -9.35
N ALA A 63 -15.15 -6.01 -10.67
CA ALA A 63 -13.90 -6.17 -11.40
C ALA A 63 -12.85 -5.12 -10.99
N ASP A 64 -13.28 -3.86 -10.85
CA ASP A 64 -12.42 -2.75 -10.45
C ASP A 64 -11.96 -2.91 -9.00
N THR A 65 -12.87 -3.26 -8.09
CA THR A 65 -12.53 -3.53 -6.68
C THR A 65 -11.57 -4.71 -6.54
N ALA A 66 -11.75 -5.78 -7.33
CA ALA A 66 -10.85 -6.94 -7.32
C ALA A 66 -9.45 -6.57 -7.83
N THR A 67 -9.36 -5.72 -8.86
CA THR A 67 -8.09 -5.22 -9.39
C THR A 67 -7.36 -4.38 -8.34
N ALA A 68 -8.06 -3.44 -7.70
CA ALA A 68 -7.49 -2.64 -6.63
C ALA A 68 -6.99 -3.52 -5.48
N PHE A 69 -7.77 -4.53 -5.08
CA PHE A 69 -7.38 -5.45 -4.00
C PHE A 69 -6.12 -6.25 -4.35
N GLY A 70 -5.98 -6.72 -5.59
CA GLY A 70 -4.77 -7.40 -6.06
C GLY A 70 -3.53 -6.51 -5.96
N ILE A 71 -3.63 -5.23 -6.32
CA ILE A 71 -2.52 -4.28 -6.23
C ILE A 71 -2.14 -4.03 -4.77
N VAL A 72 -3.11 -3.81 -3.88
CA VAL A 72 -2.85 -3.61 -2.45
C VAL A 72 -2.15 -4.83 -1.84
N ARG A 73 -2.56 -6.05 -2.17
CA ARG A 73 -1.88 -7.28 -1.72
C ARG A 73 -0.43 -7.37 -2.20
N LEU A 74 -0.17 -7.01 -3.46
CA LEU A 74 1.20 -6.97 -4.00
C LEU A 74 2.07 -5.94 -3.27
N LEU A 75 1.52 -4.79 -2.88
CA LEU A 75 2.23 -3.79 -2.09
C LEU A 75 2.56 -4.27 -0.67
N ALA A 76 1.79 -5.22 -0.14
CA ALA A 76 1.98 -5.78 1.20
C ALA A 76 3.01 -6.92 1.25
N MET A 77 3.33 -7.53 0.11
CA MET A 77 4.31 -8.64 0.02
C MET A 77 5.67 -8.37 0.69
N PRO A 78 6.24 -7.16 0.67
CA PRO A 78 7.50 -6.89 1.36
C PRO A 78 7.44 -7.01 2.88
N TYR A 79 6.24 -7.11 3.46
CA TYR A 79 6.00 -7.18 4.91
C TYR A 79 5.40 -8.54 5.32
N ASP A 80 5.54 -9.58 4.50
CA ASP A 80 4.95 -10.90 4.77
C ASP A 80 5.60 -11.65 5.95
N ASP A 81 6.74 -11.15 6.43
CA ASP A 81 7.45 -11.58 7.61
C ASP A 81 7.02 -10.85 8.90
N HIS A 82 6.12 -9.87 8.80
CA HIS A 82 5.64 -9.09 9.95
C HIS A 82 4.60 -9.86 10.77
N ASP A 83 4.66 -9.80 12.10
CA ASP A 83 3.74 -10.55 12.99
C ASP A 83 2.26 -10.18 12.80
N ASP A 84 1.97 -8.92 12.50
CA ASP A 84 0.60 -8.44 12.20
C ASP A 84 0.16 -8.72 10.76
N PHE A 85 1.06 -9.25 9.90
CA PHE A 85 0.70 -9.65 8.55
C PHE A 85 -0.19 -10.89 8.59
N ARG A 86 -1.31 -10.84 7.87
CA ARG A 86 -2.25 -11.96 7.81
C ARG A 86 -2.07 -12.75 6.53
N GLU A 87 -2.06 -14.08 6.63
CA GLU A 87 -1.97 -14.98 5.47
C GLU A 87 -3.04 -14.70 4.39
N GLU A 88 -4.22 -14.23 4.78
CA GLU A 88 -5.32 -13.84 3.88
C GLU A 88 -5.00 -12.64 2.97
N TRP A 89 -3.92 -11.91 3.25
CA TRP A 89 -3.43 -10.79 2.45
C TRP A 89 -2.45 -11.22 1.36
N LYS A 90 -2.06 -12.50 1.30
CA LYS A 90 -1.31 -13.02 0.16
C LYS A 90 -2.19 -13.01 -1.10
N PRO A 91 -1.63 -12.70 -2.28
CA PRO A 91 -2.33 -12.71 -3.57
C PRO A 91 -3.09 -14.01 -3.84
#